data_AF-A0A960U5V7-F1
#
_entry.id   AF-A0A960U5V7-F1
#
_cell.length_a   1.000
_cell.length_b   1.000
_cell.length_c   1.000
_cell.angle_alpha   90.00
_cell.angle_beta   90.00
_cell.angle_gamma   90.00
#
_symmetry.space_group_name_H-M   'P 1'
#
loop_
_entity.id
_entity.type
_entity.pdbx_description
1 polymer ?
#
loop_
_entity_poly.entity_id
_entity_poly.type
_entity_poly.pdbx_seq_one_letter_code
_entity_poly.pdbx_strand_id
1 'polypeptide(L)'
;MFYKKYENSIVLSKGNIIITMSKLYIILLLSVPIFPDTLFLKSGKKYENVIVKIQVQSLKVSFQNQSSLEFEKKLVKTLKIRPVNWPSKNSKKAIKEERLRVAEILMTNTNWKPKEGEKPRLAILPFEDTSRVSKAEAKLYSQLIKASIIQKKVFHVVDEVSFLKAIREGKCNDKKCAGEIAEKFKANKLLVGSISRIGKDIYISGDVIDIHKRTVDFSETVKIESGGDIRESIEEFSRLITGGTLEYWNYEALNPYQGEPSHIPYLWRSTILPGFGQWHKNQPFRGGLYFSLFAGSLVYLNSKKNVYNSNYSSFENAKKLSYLPGSITGVPSIYLFLYAESSRNSVKTSSRAADATVTLALAIYLMNVIDAYVIDIPNDVLIEEGEQPSSPSEPASPETPSQEQGFHFFLFPQDKFATFSYPSLSTMKAGRSMEVSYTYRF
;
A
#
# COMPACT_ATOMS: atom_id res chain seq x y z
N MET A 1 -53.11 -14.58 63.57
CA MET A 1 -51.89 -15.19 64.13
C MET A 1 -51.10 -15.95 63.04
N PHE A 2 -50.76 -15.32 61.91
CA PHE A 2 -50.22 -16.02 60.73
C PHE A 2 -49.04 -15.29 60.03
N TYR A 3 -48.52 -14.21 60.61
CA TYR A 3 -47.56 -13.29 59.94
C TYR A 3 -46.11 -13.38 60.44
N LYS A 4 -45.71 -14.52 61.04
CA LYS A 4 -44.36 -14.69 61.66
C LYS A 4 -43.62 -15.96 61.23
N LYS A 5 -43.92 -16.50 60.04
CA LYS A 5 -43.34 -17.77 59.54
C LYS A 5 -42.76 -17.70 58.11
N TYR A 6 -42.39 -16.51 57.61
CA TYR A 6 -41.92 -16.34 56.23
C TYR A 6 -40.59 -15.59 56.04
N GLU A 7 -39.96 -15.04 57.09
CA GLU A 7 -38.66 -14.33 56.94
C GLU A 7 -37.42 -15.24 56.96
N ASN A 8 -37.52 -16.47 57.50
CA ASN A 8 -36.35 -17.32 57.74
C ASN A 8 -35.88 -18.18 56.54
N SER A 9 -36.52 -18.09 55.36
CA SER A 9 -36.19 -18.95 54.21
C SER A 9 -35.31 -18.31 53.13
N ILE A 10 -35.10 -16.99 53.15
CA ILE A 10 -34.47 -16.26 52.04
C ILE A 10 -32.93 -16.16 52.16
N VAL A 11 -32.37 -16.41 53.36
CA VAL A 11 -30.95 -16.14 53.65
C VAL A 11 -29.96 -17.19 53.10
N LEU A 12 -30.41 -18.43 52.84
CA LEU A 12 -29.50 -19.56 52.53
C LEU A 12 -29.11 -19.76 51.05
N SER A 13 -29.65 -19.00 50.10
CA SER A 13 -29.45 -19.25 48.66
C SER A 13 -28.34 -18.41 47.99
N LYS A 14 -27.91 -17.29 48.59
CA LYS A 14 -27.02 -16.33 47.89
C LYS A 14 -25.53 -16.70 47.90
N GLY A 15 -25.06 -17.52 48.85
CA GLY A 15 -23.63 -17.87 48.98
C GLY A 15 -23.09 -18.74 47.83
N ASN A 16 -23.83 -19.79 47.45
CA ASN A 16 -23.32 -20.77 46.48
C ASN A 16 -23.40 -20.29 45.03
N ILE A 17 -24.37 -19.43 44.67
CA ILE A 17 -24.54 -18.94 43.29
C ILE A 17 -23.37 -18.03 42.87
N ILE A 18 -22.87 -17.19 43.79
CA ILE A 18 -21.74 -16.27 43.52
C ILE A 18 -20.42 -17.06 43.38
N ILE A 19 -20.24 -18.15 44.13
CA ILE A 19 -19.04 -19.00 44.06
C ILE A 19 -19.05 -19.90 42.82
N THR A 20 -20.21 -20.37 42.35
CA THR A 20 -20.31 -21.10 41.07
C THR A 20 -20.14 -20.18 39.87
N MET A 21 -20.74 -18.97 39.89
CA MET A 21 -20.58 -18.02 38.78
C MET A 21 -19.15 -17.48 38.68
N SER A 22 -18.45 -17.22 39.79
CA SER A 22 -17.04 -16.78 39.73
C SER A 22 -16.11 -17.87 39.20
N LYS A 23 -16.30 -19.15 39.58
CA LYS A 23 -15.54 -20.27 39.03
C LYS A 23 -15.85 -20.52 37.54
N LEU A 24 -17.10 -20.38 37.12
CA LEU A 24 -17.47 -20.51 35.70
C LEU A 24 -16.90 -19.36 34.85
N TYR A 25 -16.88 -18.13 35.38
CA TYR A 25 -16.31 -16.97 34.72
C TYR A 25 -14.77 -17.03 34.61
N ILE A 26 -14.08 -17.55 35.64
CA ILE A 26 -12.62 -17.77 35.61
C ILE A 26 -12.23 -18.86 34.60
N ILE A 27 -13.05 -19.89 34.42
CA ILE A 27 -12.81 -20.92 33.39
C ILE A 27 -13.09 -20.38 31.98
N LEU A 28 -14.10 -19.52 31.79
CA LEU A 28 -14.36 -18.87 30.50
C LEU A 28 -13.29 -17.84 30.09
N LEU A 29 -12.55 -17.26 31.04
CA LEU A 29 -11.51 -16.26 30.78
C LEU A 29 -10.14 -16.86 30.38
N LEU A 30 -9.95 -18.18 30.48
CA LEU A 30 -8.67 -18.84 30.20
C LEU A 30 -8.54 -19.44 28.79
N SER A 31 -9.57 -19.35 27.95
CA SER A 31 -9.51 -19.70 26.53
C SER A 31 -9.79 -18.47 25.67
N VAL A 32 -8.82 -17.54 25.59
CA VAL A 32 -8.75 -16.64 24.44
C VAL A 32 -8.62 -17.54 23.20
N PRO A 33 -9.55 -17.53 22.24
CA PRO A 33 -9.37 -18.29 21.02
C PRO A 33 -8.17 -17.70 20.28
N ILE A 34 -7.04 -18.41 20.33
CA ILE A 34 -5.93 -18.17 19.42
C ILE A 34 -6.46 -18.57 18.05
N PHE A 35 -7.01 -17.60 17.32
CA PHE A 35 -7.48 -17.82 15.98
C PHE A 35 -6.30 -18.37 15.15
N PRO A 36 -6.46 -19.46 14.40
CA PRO A 36 -5.40 -20.06 13.60
C PRO A 36 -5.23 -19.37 12.23
N ASP A 37 -4.28 -19.80 11.38
CA ASP A 37 -4.20 -19.26 10.01
C ASP A 37 -5.57 -19.42 9.31
N THR A 38 -5.94 -18.40 8.55
CA THR A 38 -7.17 -18.40 7.75
C THR A 38 -6.85 -18.09 6.30
N LEU A 39 -7.17 -19.02 5.41
CA LEU A 39 -7.01 -18.90 3.97
C LEU A 39 -8.35 -18.52 3.34
N PHE A 40 -8.38 -17.44 2.56
CA PHE A 40 -9.52 -17.08 1.73
C PHE A 40 -9.13 -17.29 0.27
N LEU A 41 -9.89 -18.10 -0.48
CA LEU A 41 -9.71 -18.26 -1.92
C LEU A 41 -10.55 -17.23 -2.69
N LYS A 42 -10.15 -16.96 -3.95
CA LYS A 42 -10.94 -16.14 -4.90
C LYS A 42 -12.34 -16.69 -5.14
N SER A 43 -12.52 -18.01 -5.05
CA SER A 43 -13.82 -18.70 -5.16
C SER A 43 -14.75 -18.51 -3.95
N GLY A 44 -14.40 -17.66 -2.99
CA GLY A 44 -15.16 -17.46 -1.75
C GLY A 44 -14.98 -18.58 -0.70
N LYS A 45 -14.37 -19.71 -1.07
CA LYS A 45 -14.03 -20.77 -0.11
C LYS A 45 -13.05 -20.26 0.95
N LYS A 46 -13.40 -20.50 2.21
CA LYS A 46 -12.61 -20.14 3.40
C LYS A 46 -12.12 -21.43 4.07
N TYR A 47 -10.84 -21.48 4.43
CA TYR A 47 -10.28 -22.53 5.26
C TYR A 47 -9.75 -21.90 6.55
N GLU A 48 -10.25 -22.39 7.68
CA GLU A 48 -9.83 -22.02 9.02
C GLU A 48 -9.08 -23.21 9.66
N ASN A 49 -8.28 -22.94 10.70
CA ASN A 49 -7.55 -23.96 11.46
C ASN A 49 -6.56 -24.79 10.64
N VAL A 50 -5.85 -24.09 9.76
CA VAL A 50 -4.81 -24.65 8.89
C VAL A 50 -3.44 -24.13 9.27
N ILE A 51 -2.38 -24.88 8.97
CA ILE A 51 -0.99 -24.39 8.97
C ILE A 51 -0.58 -24.16 7.53
N VAL A 52 -0.23 -22.92 7.19
CA VAL A 52 0.18 -22.54 5.84
C VAL A 52 1.70 -22.50 5.70
N LYS A 53 2.23 -23.17 4.67
CA LYS A 53 3.62 -23.04 4.21
C LYS A 53 3.64 -22.41 2.82
N ILE A 54 4.30 -21.27 2.68
CA ILE A 54 4.42 -20.56 1.40
C ILE A 54 5.63 -21.13 0.63
N GLN A 55 5.38 -21.71 -0.54
CA GLN A 55 6.43 -22.14 -1.47
C GLN A 55 6.63 -21.09 -2.57
N VAL A 56 7.46 -21.33 -3.58
CA VAL A 56 7.75 -20.34 -4.63
C VAL A 56 6.51 -20.01 -5.47
N GLN A 57 5.73 -21.03 -5.88
CA GLN A 57 4.56 -20.86 -6.77
C GLN A 57 3.21 -21.19 -6.09
N SER A 58 3.23 -21.99 -5.03
CA SER A 58 2.06 -22.52 -4.33
C SER A 58 2.06 -22.21 -2.83
N LEU A 59 0.96 -22.56 -2.16
CA LEU A 59 0.82 -22.61 -0.72
C LEU A 59 0.39 -24.03 -0.34
N LYS A 60 1.17 -24.70 0.51
CA LYS A 60 0.79 -25.97 1.11
C LYS A 60 0.06 -25.71 2.44
N VAL A 61 -1.18 -26.18 2.52
CA VAL A 61 -2.14 -25.90 3.59
C VAL A 61 -2.39 -27.22 4.31
N SER A 62 -1.92 -27.32 5.55
CA SER A 62 -1.98 -28.55 6.35
C SER A 62 -3.10 -28.45 7.37
N PHE A 63 -3.88 -29.52 7.54
CA PHE A 63 -5.02 -29.60 8.45
C PHE A 63 -4.68 -30.44 9.69
N GLN A 64 -5.46 -30.28 10.76
CA GLN A 64 -5.24 -30.99 12.04
C GLN A 64 -5.27 -32.53 11.89
N ASN A 65 -6.01 -33.06 10.90
CA ASN A 65 -6.05 -34.49 10.56
C ASN A 65 -4.85 -34.97 9.72
N GLN A 66 -3.77 -34.18 9.63
CA GLN A 66 -2.57 -34.41 8.83
C GLN A 66 -2.76 -34.44 7.30
N SER A 67 -3.98 -34.25 6.80
CA SER A 67 -4.19 -34.01 5.36
C SER A 67 -3.56 -32.67 4.95
N SER A 68 -3.17 -32.55 3.69
CA SER A 68 -2.68 -31.29 3.14
C SER A 68 -3.23 -31.04 1.74
N LEU A 69 -3.69 -29.82 1.49
CA LEU A 69 -4.05 -29.34 0.16
C LEU A 69 -2.99 -28.36 -0.33
N GLU A 70 -2.82 -28.27 -1.64
CA GLU A 70 -1.91 -27.32 -2.28
C GLU A 70 -2.71 -26.39 -3.18
N PHE A 71 -2.45 -25.08 -3.07
CA PHE A 71 -3.14 -24.05 -3.84
C PHE A 71 -2.12 -23.17 -4.57
N GLU A 72 -2.34 -22.92 -5.86
CA GLU A 72 -1.55 -21.94 -6.60
C GLU A 72 -1.76 -20.53 -5.99
N LYS A 73 -0.69 -19.73 -5.88
CA LYS A 73 -0.78 -18.37 -5.29
C LYS A 73 -1.85 -17.50 -5.93
N LYS A 74 -2.07 -17.62 -7.23
CA LYS A 74 -3.08 -16.86 -8.00
C LYS A 74 -4.53 -17.12 -7.56
N LEU A 75 -4.81 -18.24 -6.87
CA LEU A 75 -6.14 -18.63 -6.39
C LEU A 75 -6.45 -18.14 -4.97
N VAL A 76 -5.43 -17.81 -4.17
CA VAL A 76 -5.60 -17.38 -2.78
C VAL A 76 -5.80 -15.86 -2.73
N LYS A 77 -6.98 -15.42 -2.27
CA LYS A 77 -7.33 -14.00 -2.11
C LYS A 77 -6.53 -13.33 -0.99
N THR A 78 -6.68 -13.88 0.21
CA THR A 78 -6.15 -13.30 1.45
C THR A 78 -5.62 -14.43 2.34
N LEU A 79 -4.53 -14.17 3.04
CA LEU A 79 -3.96 -15.09 4.02
C LEU A 79 -3.83 -14.36 5.35
N LYS A 80 -4.57 -14.79 6.37
CA LYS A 80 -4.38 -14.33 7.76
C LYS A 80 -3.42 -15.30 8.44
N ILE A 81 -2.31 -14.80 8.96
CA ILE A 81 -1.23 -15.63 9.53
C ILE A 81 -1.23 -15.47 11.04
N ARG A 82 -1.30 -16.58 11.78
CA ARG A 82 -1.30 -16.65 13.24
C ARG A 82 -0.76 -17.99 13.74
N PRO A 83 -0.15 -18.06 14.94
CA PRO A 83 0.26 -19.34 15.52
C PRO A 83 -0.91 -20.30 15.70
N VAL A 84 -0.74 -21.54 15.24
CA VAL A 84 -1.76 -22.59 15.31
C VAL A 84 -1.48 -23.54 16.47
N ASN A 85 -2.34 -23.52 17.48
CA ASN A 85 -2.24 -24.44 18.61
C ASN A 85 -3.04 -25.73 18.34
N TRP A 86 -2.40 -26.75 17.77
CA TRP A 86 -3.00 -28.08 17.66
C TRP A 86 -2.81 -28.91 18.94
N PRO A 87 -3.89 -29.42 19.56
CA PRO A 87 -3.86 -29.97 20.93
C PRO A 87 -2.99 -31.22 21.11
N SER A 88 -2.57 -31.89 20.03
CA SER A 88 -1.65 -33.02 20.09
C SER A 88 -0.19 -32.64 20.39
N LYS A 89 0.15 -31.34 20.44
CA LYS A 89 1.53 -30.84 20.65
C LYS A 89 1.64 -29.73 21.69
N ASN A 90 1.02 -29.88 22.87
CA ASN A 90 1.11 -28.94 24.02
C ASN A 90 2.52 -28.82 24.68
N SER A 91 3.60 -28.87 23.91
CA SER A 91 4.96 -28.62 24.39
C SER A 91 5.37 -27.16 24.14
N LYS A 92 6.08 -26.54 25.09
CA LYS A 92 6.68 -25.20 24.91
C LYS A 92 7.53 -25.10 23.64
N LYS A 93 8.17 -26.22 23.24
CA LYS A 93 8.95 -26.34 22.01
C LYS A 93 8.11 -26.14 20.75
N ALA A 94 6.93 -26.75 20.66
CA ALA A 94 6.05 -26.61 19.50
C ALA A 94 5.53 -25.16 19.33
N ILE A 95 5.21 -24.47 20.44
CA ILE A 95 4.82 -23.05 20.42
C ILE A 95 6.00 -22.19 19.94
N LYS A 96 7.23 -22.47 20.40
CA LYS A 96 8.45 -21.78 19.95
C LYS A 96 8.70 -21.99 18.44
N GLU A 97 8.61 -23.23 17.96
CA GLU A 97 8.73 -23.58 16.54
C GLU A 97 7.68 -22.86 15.68
N GLU A 98 6.44 -22.77 16.16
CA GLU A 98 5.35 -22.11 15.44
C GLU A 98 5.49 -20.58 15.39
N ARG A 99 5.98 -19.95 16.48
CA ARG A 99 6.37 -18.52 16.46
C ARG A 99 7.48 -18.26 15.44
N LEU A 100 8.46 -19.16 15.34
CA LEU A 100 9.53 -19.09 14.34
C LEU A 100 8.98 -19.25 12.90
N ARG A 101 8.05 -20.18 12.64
CA ARG A 101 7.35 -20.32 11.34
C ARG A 101 6.68 -19.01 10.94
N VAL A 102 5.86 -18.44 11.83
CA VAL A 102 5.13 -17.20 11.57
C VAL A 102 6.09 -16.04 11.30
N ALA A 103 7.16 -15.92 12.08
CA ALA A 103 8.21 -14.93 11.87
C ALA A 103 8.90 -15.09 10.50
N GLU A 104 9.27 -16.33 10.12
CA GLU A 104 9.96 -16.64 8.87
C GLU A 104 9.09 -16.31 7.63
N ILE A 105 7.80 -16.68 7.64
CA ILE A 105 6.88 -16.41 6.53
C ILE A 105 6.75 -14.90 6.23
N LEU A 106 6.92 -14.06 7.24
CA LEU A 106 6.79 -12.59 7.12
C LEU A 106 8.13 -11.87 6.88
N MET A 107 9.25 -12.51 7.20
CA MET A 107 10.60 -11.99 6.96
C MET A 107 11.15 -12.43 5.60
N THR A 108 10.77 -13.63 5.15
CA THR A 108 11.05 -14.06 3.79
C THR A 108 10.39 -13.07 2.83
N ASN A 109 11.12 -12.69 1.79
CA ASN A 109 10.69 -11.70 0.80
C ASN A 109 9.69 -12.36 -0.18
N THR A 110 8.63 -12.96 0.37
CA THR A 110 7.52 -13.49 -0.40
C THR A 110 6.80 -12.33 -1.04
N ASN A 111 6.14 -12.60 -2.18
CA ASN A 111 5.34 -11.56 -2.81
C ASN A 111 4.23 -11.04 -1.86
N TRP A 112 3.74 -11.88 -0.94
CA TRP A 112 2.72 -11.50 0.04
C TRP A 112 3.19 -10.36 0.93
N LYS A 113 2.43 -9.25 0.93
CA LYS A 113 2.72 -8.08 1.74
C LYS A 113 1.67 -7.90 2.85
N PRO A 114 2.06 -7.36 4.01
CA PRO A 114 1.10 -6.84 4.95
C PRO A 114 0.25 -5.77 4.26
N LYS A 115 -1.04 -5.77 4.55
CA LYS A 115 -1.89 -4.64 4.20
C LYS A 115 -1.38 -3.37 4.88
N GLU A 116 -1.36 -2.27 4.12
CA GLU A 116 -0.81 -1.00 4.61
C GLU A 116 -1.63 -0.45 5.79
N GLY A 117 -0.95 0.08 6.80
CA GLY A 117 -1.56 0.49 8.06
C GLY A 117 -1.81 -0.64 9.09
N GLU A 118 -1.72 -1.92 8.72
CA GLU A 118 -1.96 -3.04 9.64
C GLU A 118 -0.70 -3.56 10.36
N LYS A 119 0.48 -2.98 10.13
CA LYS A 119 1.68 -3.36 10.91
C LYS A 119 1.63 -2.76 12.33
N PRO A 120 1.87 -3.55 13.39
CA PRO A 120 1.88 -3.01 14.74
C PRO A 120 2.99 -1.96 14.92
N ARG A 121 2.66 -0.86 15.59
CA ARG A 121 3.61 0.19 15.96
C ARG A 121 4.33 -0.21 17.24
N LEU A 122 5.66 -0.33 17.17
CA LEU A 122 6.50 -0.83 18.25
C LEU A 122 7.40 0.28 18.79
N ALA A 123 7.23 0.63 20.07
CA ALA A 123 8.23 1.36 20.83
C ALA A 123 9.26 0.37 21.40
N ILE A 124 10.55 0.74 21.40
CA ILE A 124 11.63 -0.09 21.93
C ILE A 124 12.41 0.76 22.94
N LEU A 125 12.55 0.27 24.17
CA LEU A 125 13.48 0.84 25.14
C LEU A 125 14.87 0.20 25.01
N PRO A 126 15.96 0.90 25.37
CA PRO A 126 17.28 0.29 25.50
C PRO A 126 17.23 -0.83 26.53
N PHE A 127 17.93 -1.93 26.30
CA PHE A 127 17.93 -3.04 27.24
C PHE A 127 18.79 -2.68 28.45
N GLU A 128 18.31 -3.00 29.64
CA GLU A 128 18.96 -2.67 30.91
C GLU A 128 20.23 -3.52 31.10
N ASP A 129 21.33 -2.88 31.55
CA ASP A 129 22.57 -3.56 31.92
C ASP A 129 22.43 -4.20 33.31
N THR A 130 22.07 -5.49 33.31
CA THR A 130 21.92 -6.28 34.54
C THR A 130 23.16 -7.16 34.78
N SER A 131 23.48 -7.40 36.06
CA SER A 131 24.53 -8.29 36.58
C SER A 131 25.72 -8.64 35.64
N ARG A 132 26.86 -7.97 35.87
CA ARG A 132 28.18 -8.29 35.28
C ARG A 132 28.33 -8.11 33.76
N VAL A 133 27.42 -7.38 33.12
CA VAL A 133 27.58 -6.85 31.74
C VAL A 133 28.04 -5.40 31.83
N SER A 134 28.91 -4.95 30.91
CA SER A 134 29.32 -3.54 30.90
C SER A 134 28.29 -2.67 30.18
N LYS A 135 28.16 -1.39 30.56
CA LYS A 135 27.24 -0.43 29.91
C LYS A 135 27.48 -0.29 28.40
N ALA A 136 28.75 -0.34 27.98
CA ALA A 136 29.11 -0.29 26.56
C ALA A 136 28.64 -1.56 25.81
N GLU A 137 28.84 -2.72 26.43
CA GLU A 137 28.42 -4.02 25.89
C GLU A 137 26.89 -4.15 25.81
N ALA A 138 26.16 -3.80 26.87
CA ALA A 138 24.69 -3.82 26.88
C ALA A 138 24.09 -2.85 25.84
N LYS A 139 24.71 -1.68 25.66
CA LYS A 139 24.34 -0.72 24.61
C LYS A 139 24.57 -1.30 23.20
N LEU A 140 25.69 -1.99 22.97
CA LEU A 140 25.98 -2.65 21.70
C LEU A 140 24.92 -3.72 21.36
N TYR A 141 24.63 -4.63 22.30
CA TYR A 141 23.59 -5.64 22.11
C TYR A 141 22.21 -5.00 21.87
N SER A 142 21.84 -3.95 22.61
CA SER A 142 20.59 -3.20 22.40
C SER A 142 20.48 -2.66 20.97
N GLN A 143 21.57 -2.08 20.44
CA GLN A 143 21.62 -1.55 19.08
C GLN A 143 21.52 -2.67 18.03
N LEU A 144 22.17 -3.82 18.24
CA LEU A 144 22.11 -4.98 17.34
C LEU A 144 20.70 -5.62 17.32
N ILE A 145 20.08 -5.80 18.49
CA ILE A 145 18.68 -6.28 18.61
C ILE A 145 17.74 -5.34 17.87
N LYS A 146 17.83 -4.04 18.14
CA LYS A 146 17.03 -3.02 17.46
C LYS A 146 17.22 -3.04 15.94
N ALA A 147 18.46 -3.13 15.47
CA ALA A 147 18.78 -3.21 14.04
C ALA A 147 18.15 -4.45 13.39
N SER A 148 18.24 -5.62 14.05
CA SER A 148 17.61 -6.87 13.59
C SER A 148 16.08 -6.76 13.51
N ILE A 149 15.44 -6.17 14.53
CA ILE A 149 13.99 -5.92 14.54
C ILE A 149 13.56 -4.97 13.42
N ILE A 150 14.30 -3.88 13.17
CA ILE A 150 14.03 -2.94 12.07
C ILE A 150 14.22 -3.61 10.70
N GLN A 151 15.31 -4.37 10.53
CA GLN A 151 15.64 -5.06 9.27
C GLN A 151 14.54 -6.04 8.84
N LYS A 152 13.86 -6.67 9.81
CA LYS A 152 12.75 -7.60 9.59
C LYS A 152 11.48 -6.93 9.02
N LYS A 153 11.35 -5.60 9.10
CA LYS A 153 10.26 -4.79 8.50
C LYS A 153 8.82 -5.19 8.90
N VAL A 154 8.63 -6.06 9.89
CA VAL A 154 7.30 -6.48 10.38
C VAL A 154 6.61 -5.38 11.19
N PHE A 155 7.39 -4.54 11.87
CA PHE A 155 6.90 -3.45 12.71
C PHE A 155 7.07 -2.07 12.06
N HIS A 156 6.20 -1.12 12.43
CA HIS A 156 6.54 0.30 12.36
C HIS A 156 7.21 0.72 13.67
N VAL A 157 8.55 0.72 13.69
CA VAL A 157 9.31 1.13 14.87
C VAL A 157 9.23 2.65 15.05
N VAL A 158 8.94 3.10 16.28
CA VAL A 158 8.86 4.52 16.64
C VAL A 158 10.24 5.17 16.55
N ASP A 159 10.30 6.46 16.18
CA ASP A 159 11.55 7.24 16.22
C ASP A 159 12.15 7.26 17.63
N GLU A 160 13.40 6.80 17.74
CA GLU A 160 14.11 6.67 19.00
C GLU A 160 14.52 8.01 19.58
N VAL A 161 14.93 8.98 18.74
CA VAL A 161 15.46 10.25 19.25
C VAL A 161 14.36 11.01 19.97
N SER A 162 13.18 11.10 19.34
CA SER A 162 11.99 11.73 19.93
C SER A 162 11.45 10.95 21.12
N PHE A 163 11.39 9.61 21.03
CA PHE A 163 10.86 8.76 22.11
C PHE A 163 11.76 8.82 23.36
N LEU A 164 13.07 8.63 23.22
CA LEU A 164 14.01 8.69 24.35
C LEU A 164 14.12 10.11 24.94
N LYS A 165 13.95 11.15 24.13
CA LYS A 165 13.85 12.52 24.65
C LYS A 165 12.64 12.67 25.58
N ALA A 166 11.45 12.23 25.14
CA ALA A 166 10.24 12.27 25.96
C ALA A 166 10.37 11.43 27.25
N ILE A 167 10.99 10.24 27.19
CA ILE A 167 11.28 9.39 28.35
C ILE A 167 12.15 10.12 29.39
N ARG A 168 13.19 10.85 28.95
CA ARG A 168 14.07 11.64 29.84
C ARG A 168 13.36 12.86 30.42
N GLU A 169 12.64 13.62 29.61
CA GLU A 169 11.87 14.80 30.04
C GLU A 169 10.77 14.43 31.04
N GLY A 170 10.13 13.28 30.85
CA GLY A 170 9.15 12.70 31.78
C GLY A 170 9.74 12.06 33.04
N LYS A 171 11.07 12.05 33.22
CA LYS A 171 11.78 11.38 34.36
C LYS A 171 11.31 9.93 34.57
N CYS A 172 11.19 9.22 33.46
CA CYS A 172 10.44 7.97 33.37
C CYS A 172 11.30 6.76 33.75
N ASN A 173 11.08 6.20 34.93
CA ASN A 173 11.91 5.14 35.52
C ASN A 173 11.23 3.77 35.60
N ASP A 174 9.97 3.62 35.17
CA ASP A 174 9.22 2.37 35.27
C ASP A 174 8.48 1.99 33.97
N LYS A 175 8.13 0.69 33.87
CA LYS A 175 7.43 0.13 32.70
C LYS A 175 6.05 0.81 32.46
N LYS A 176 5.39 1.35 33.50
CA LYS A 176 4.07 1.99 33.39
C LYS A 176 4.17 3.36 32.71
N CYS A 177 5.03 4.24 33.22
CA CYS A 177 5.28 5.55 32.62
C CYS A 177 5.76 5.39 31.16
N ALA A 178 6.61 4.40 30.89
CA ALA A 178 7.10 4.14 29.53
C ALA A 178 5.96 3.79 28.56
N GLY A 179 4.95 3.05 29.02
CA GLY A 179 3.73 2.76 28.28
C GLY A 179 2.92 4.02 27.96
N GLU A 180 2.73 4.92 28.94
CA GLU A 180 1.99 6.19 28.76
C GLU A 180 2.70 7.15 27.80
N ILE A 181 4.03 7.16 27.78
CA ILE A 181 4.79 7.92 26.78
C ILE A 181 4.69 7.23 25.41
N ALA A 182 4.79 5.91 25.33
CA ALA A 182 4.65 5.17 24.07
C ALA A 182 3.25 5.34 23.43
N GLU A 183 2.19 5.46 24.24
CA GLU A 183 0.83 5.78 23.78
C GLU A 183 0.75 7.14 23.08
N LYS A 184 1.46 8.16 23.58
CA LYS A 184 1.56 9.49 22.91
C LYS A 184 2.22 9.39 21.52
N PHE A 185 3.16 8.46 21.34
CA PHE A 185 3.76 8.13 20.04
C PHE A 185 2.91 7.18 19.19
N LYS A 186 1.67 6.88 19.62
CA LYS A 186 0.74 5.94 18.98
C LYS A 186 1.35 4.55 18.80
N ALA A 187 2.22 4.11 19.70
CA ALA A 187 2.68 2.72 19.73
C ALA A 187 1.54 1.83 20.24
N ASN A 188 1.44 0.63 19.68
CA ASN A 188 0.51 -0.41 20.17
C ASN A 188 1.21 -1.34 21.17
N LYS A 189 2.51 -1.56 20.96
CA LYS A 189 3.36 -2.46 21.75
C LYS A 189 4.61 -1.75 22.23
N LEU A 190 5.08 -2.11 23.41
CA LEU A 190 6.34 -1.66 23.99
C LEU A 190 7.24 -2.88 24.24
N LEU A 191 8.44 -2.90 23.62
CA LEU A 191 9.50 -3.85 23.94
C LEU A 191 10.40 -3.27 25.03
N VAL A 192 10.52 -4.01 26.13
CA VAL A 192 11.48 -3.76 27.21
C VAL A 192 12.33 -5.01 27.40
N GLY A 193 13.53 -4.89 27.96
CA GLY A 193 14.38 -6.04 28.17
C GLY A 193 15.62 -5.75 29.00
N SER A 194 16.35 -6.81 29.30
CA SER A 194 17.54 -6.79 30.14
C SER A 194 18.58 -7.76 29.57
N ILE A 195 19.84 -7.39 29.67
CA ILE A 195 20.97 -8.26 29.29
C ILE A 195 21.75 -8.57 30.57
N SER A 196 21.95 -9.85 30.85
CA SER A 196 22.65 -10.34 32.05
C SER A 196 23.77 -11.31 31.69
N ARG A 197 24.82 -11.38 32.52
CA ARG A 197 25.89 -12.39 32.41
C ARG A 197 25.85 -13.34 33.59
N ILE A 198 25.72 -14.63 33.32
CA ILE A 198 25.69 -15.71 34.33
C ILE A 198 26.82 -16.68 33.99
N GLY A 199 27.85 -16.71 34.85
CA GLY A 199 29.09 -17.43 34.54
C GLY A 199 29.81 -16.80 33.34
N LYS A 200 29.99 -17.60 32.27
CA LYS A 200 30.57 -17.14 31.00
C LYS A 200 29.52 -16.79 29.93
N ASP A 201 28.26 -17.14 30.18
CA ASP A 201 27.18 -17.06 29.20
C ASP A 201 26.38 -15.77 29.39
N ILE A 202 25.83 -15.25 28.29
CA ILE A 202 25.05 -14.01 28.27
C ILE A 202 23.59 -14.35 27.98
N TYR A 203 22.67 -13.77 28.73
CA TYR A 203 21.23 -13.99 28.60
C TYR A 203 20.57 -12.67 28.19
N ILE A 204 19.90 -12.70 27.03
CA ILE A 204 19.07 -11.60 26.53
C ILE A 204 17.62 -11.98 26.83
N SER A 205 16.96 -11.20 27.69
CA SER A 205 15.54 -11.36 28.02
C SER A 205 14.76 -10.13 27.58
N GLY A 206 13.55 -10.32 27.05
CA GLY A 206 12.67 -9.20 26.69
C GLY A 206 11.20 -9.54 26.84
N ASP A 207 10.44 -8.55 27.31
CA ASP A 207 8.98 -8.57 27.42
C ASP A 207 8.38 -7.66 26.35
N VAL A 208 7.32 -8.13 25.68
CA VAL A 208 6.47 -7.25 24.87
C VAL A 208 5.17 -6.99 25.61
N ILE A 209 4.88 -5.70 25.81
CA ILE A 209 3.75 -5.20 26.58
C ILE A 209 2.73 -4.60 25.63
N ASP A 210 1.46 -5.00 25.76
CA ASP A 210 0.33 -4.31 25.13
C ASP A 210 0.05 -3.02 25.90
N ILE A 211 0.20 -1.88 25.23
CA ILE A 211 0.12 -0.56 25.87
C ILE A 211 -1.31 -0.26 26.36
N HIS A 212 -2.33 -0.71 25.63
CA HIS A 212 -3.74 -0.44 25.96
C HIS A 212 -4.24 -1.38 27.07
N LYS A 213 -3.87 -2.67 27.03
CA LYS A 213 -4.24 -3.64 28.08
C LYS A 213 -3.36 -3.53 29.33
N ARG A 214 -2.17 -2.93 29.21
CA ARG A 214 -1.14 -2.84 30.26
C ARG A 214 -0.67 -4.23 30.76
N THR A 215 -0.72 -5.23 29.88
CA THR A 215 -0.32 -6.63 30.15
C THR A 215 0.92 -6.99 29.35
N VAL A 216 1.78 -7.85 29.91
CA VAL A 216 2.80 -8.56 29.13
C VAL A 216 2.07 -9.58 28.24
N ASP A 217 2.19 -9.42 26.93
CA ASP A 217 1.63 -10.38 25.97
C ASP A 217 2.47 -11.68 25.98
N PHE A 218 3.79 -11.53 25.96
CA PHE A 218 4.74 -12.64 26.08
C PHE A 218 6.13 -12.12 26.47
N SER A 219 6.97 -13.05 26.91
CA SER A 219 8.37 -12.82 27.32
C SER A 219 9.23 -13.95 26.74
N GLU A 220 10.43 -13.62 26.27
CA GLU A 220 11.37 -14.57 25.67
C GLU A 220 12.78 -14.33 26.20
N THR A 221 13.55 -15.42 26.35
CA THR A 221 14.96 -15.39 26.75
C THR A 221 15.79 -16.25 25.80
N VAL A 222 16.88 -15.68 25.29
CA VAL A 222 17.90 -16.40 24.51
C VAL A 222 19.23 -16.39 25.26
N LYS A 223 19.90 -17.54 25.26
CA LYS A 223 21.23 -17.76 25.82
C LYS A 223 22.28 -17.67 24.71
N ILE A 224 23.29 -16.83 24.90
CA ILE A 224 24.52 -16.81 24.11
C ILE A 224 25.58 -17.57 24.91
N GLU A 225 26.04 -18.70 24.38
CA GLU A 225 27.10 -19.49 25.00
C GLU A 225 28.47 -18.82 24.77
N SER A 226 29.41 -19.03 25.69
CA SER A 226 30.75 -18.47 25.58
C SER A 226 31.48 -18.94 24.32
N GLY A 227 31.67 -18.03 23.36
CA GLY A 227 32.26 -18.32 22.04
C GLY A 227 31.26 -18.66 20.92
N GLY A 228 29.94 -18.67 21.22
CA GLY A 228 28.89 -18.81 20.22
C GLY A 228 28.64 -17.54 19.40
N ASP A 229 27.92 -17.66 18.28
CA ASP A 229 27.61 -16.52 17.42
C ASP A 229 26.54 -15.61 18.07
N ILE A 230 27.00 -14.43 18.49
CA ILE A 230 26.19 -13.33 19.00
C ILE A 230 25.11 -12.92 17.99
N ARG A 231 25.45 -12.86 16.70
CA ARG A 231 24.54 -12.40 15.64
C ARG A 231 23.44 -13.41 15.41
N GLU A 232 23.77 -14.70 15.33
CA GLU A 232 22.77 -15.76 15.21
C GLU A 232 21.79 -15.74 16.39
N SER A 233 22.31 -15.61 17.61
CA SER A 233 21.51 -15.53 18.84
C SER A 233 20.58 -14.32 18.87
N ILE A 234 21.06 -13.15 18.42
CA ILE A 234 20.25 -11.92 18.30
C ILE A 234 19.19 -12.06 17.20
N GLU A 235 19.51 -12.74 16.09
CA GLU A 235 18.54 -13.05 15.05
C GLU A 235 17.46 -14.02 15.53
N GLU A 236 17.81 -15.05 16.31
CA GLU A 236 16.86 -15.96 16.96
C GLU A 236 15.94 -15.18 17.90
N PHE A 237 16.50 -14.42 18.85
CA PHE A 237 15.74 -13.58 19.78
C PHE A 237 14.77 -12.66 19.02
N SER A 238 15.25 -12.00 17.98
CA SER A 238 14.44 -11.07 17.17
C SER A 238 13.38 -11.80 16.33
N ARG A 239 13.58 -13.07 15.94
CA ARG A 239 12.54 -13.92 15.32
C ARG A 239 11.46 -14.28 16.36
N LEU A 240 11.85 -14.68 17.57
CA LEU A 240 10.93 -15.02 18.67
C LEU A 240 10.08 -13.81 19.09
N ILE A 241 10.69 -12.66 19.34
CA ILE A 241 9.99 -11.40 19.64
C ILE A 241 9.02 -11.03 18.50
N THR A 242 9.44 -11.20 17.24
CA THR A 242 8.54 -10.91 16.12
C THR A 242 7.34 -11.86 16.09
N GLY A 243 7.58 -13.17 16.14
CA GLY A 243 6.53 -14.21 16.10
C GLY A 243 5.55 -14.13 17.28
N GLY A 244 6.06 -13.92 18.49
CA GLY A 244 5.23 -13.75 19.69
C GLY A 244 4.35 -12.49 19.63
N THR A 245 4.84 -11.38 19.07
CA THR A 245 4.03 -10.15 18.96
C THR A 245 2.86 -10.34 17.98
N LEU A 246 3.03 -11.22 16.99
CA LEU A 246 2.02 -11.55 15.99
C LEU A 246 0.97 -12.55 16.49
N GLU A 247 1.26 -13.32 17.53
CA GLU A 247 0.26 -14.17 18.20
C GLU A 247 -0.95 -13.35 18.68
N TYR A 248 -0.67 -12.13 19.14
CA TYR A 248 -1.64 -11.16 19.64
C TYR A 248 -2.03 -10.09 18.62
N TRP A 249 -1.70 -10.27 17.34
CA TRP A 249 -1.98 -9.31 16.28
C TRP A 249 -2.64 -9.96 15.05
N ASN A 250 -3.68 -9.32 14.53
CA ASN A 250 -4.41 -9.83 13.37
C ASN A 250 -3.68 -9.44 12.09
N TYR A 251 -2.71 -10.24 11.64
CA TYR A 251 -1.97 -9.95 10.40
C TYR A 251 -2.74 -10.41 9.16
N GLU A 252 -3.23 -9.48 8.32
CA GLU A 252 -3.80 -9.78 7.02
C GLU A 252 -2.74 -9.59 5.90
N ALA A 253 -2.23 -10.71 5.38
CA ALA A 253 -1.36 -10.72 4.22
C ALA A 253 -2.20 -10.71 2.94
N LEU A 254 -1.88 -9.78 2.03
CA LEU A 254 -2.47 -9.69 0.71
C LEU A 254 -1.48 -10.16 -0.36
N ASN A 255 -2.00 -10.86 -1.35
CA ASN A 255 -1.24 -11.19 -2.55
C ASN A 255 -1.13 -9.93 -3.43
N PRO A 256 0.06 -9.40 -3.74
CA PRO A 256 0.20 -8.17 -4.53
C PRO A 256 -0.22 -8.38 -5.99
N TYR A 257 -0.27 -9.63 -6.48
CA TYR A 257 -0.89 -9.99 -7.77
C TYR A 257 -2.43 -9.89 -7.72
N GLN A 258 -2.99 -9.17 -6.73
CA GLN A 258 -4.40 -8.84 -6.57
C GLN A 258 -4.65 -7.38 -6.14
N GLY A 259 -3.61 -6.54 -6.15
CA GLY A 259 -3.85 -5.15 -6.52
C GLY A 259 -4.08 -5.11 -8.03
N GLU A 260 -4.92 -4.19 -8.50
CA GLU A 260 -4.88 -3.76 -9.89
C GLU A 260 -3.43 -3.43 -10.27
N PRO A 261 -2.98 -3.72 -11.50
CA PRO A 261 -1.68 -3.26 -11.95
C PRO A 261 -1.66 -1.74 -11.81
N SER A 262 -0.76 -1.21 -10.97
CA SER A 262 -0.73 0.22 -10.62
C SER A 262 -0.96 1.05 -11.87
N HIS A 263 -2.01 1.87 -11.90
CA HIS A 263 -2.32 2.66 -13.11
C HIS A 263 -1.31 3.77 -13.34
N ILE A 264 -0.52 4.15 -12.32
CA ILE A 264 0.41 5.29 -12.34
C ILE A 264 1.45 5.22 -13.48
N PRO A 265 2.10 4.09 -13.81
CA PRO A 265 3.03 4.03 -14.93
C PRO A 265 2.34 4.12 -16.31
N TYR A 266 1.06 3.76 -16.43
CA TYR A 266 0.30 3.93 -17.68
C TYR A 266 -0.26 5.36 -17.81
N LEU A 267 -0.72 5.91 -16.69
CA LEU A 267 -1.14 7.30 -16.54
C LEU A 267 0.02 8.24 -16.93
N TRP A 268 1.20 8.08 -16.33
CA TRP A 268 2.38 8.91 -16.61
C TRP A 268 2.78 8.88 -18.09
N ARG A 269 2.71 7.70 -18.73
CA ARG A 269 2.97 7.55 -20.16
C ARG A 269 1.90 8.25 -21.01
N SER A 270 0.64 8.22 -20.58
CA SER A 270 -0.49 8.85 -21.30
C SER A 270 -0.58 10.35 -21.09
N THR A 271 -0.13 10.89 -19.95
CA THR A 271 0.04 12.33 -19.72
C THR A 271 1.22 12.89 -20.50
N ILE A 272 2.21 12.04 -20.78
CA ILE A 272 3.30 12.31 -21.72
C ILE A 272 2.73 12.30 -23.14
N LEU A 273 2.48 11.11 -23.72
CA LEU A 273 2.00 10.96 -25.09
C LEU A 273 0.71 10.15 -25.07
N PRO A 274 -0.44 10.74 -25.41
CA PRO A 274 -1.68 10.01 -25.60
C PRO A 274 -1.58 8.83 -26.54
N GLY A 275 -2.27 7.77 -26.12
CA GLY A 275 -2.14 6.43 -26.65
C GLY A 275 -0.96 5.62 -26.11
N PHE A 276 0.06 6.24 -25.50
CA PHE A 276 1.27 5.52 -25.07
C PHE A 276 1.03 4.63 -23.84
N GLY A 277 0.17 5.04 -22.90
CA GLY A 277 -0.23 4.14 -21.82
C GLY A 277 -1.07 2.97 -22.32
N GLN A 278 -1.96 3.21 -23.30
CA GLN A 278 -2.79 2.17 -23.93
C GLN A 278 -1.92 1.16 -24.70
N TRP A 279 -0.88 1.60 -25.42
CA TRP A 279 0.11 0.69 -26.01
C TRP A 279 0.76 -0.21 -24.94
N HIS A 280 1.16 0.37 -23.80
CA HIS A 280 1.73 -0.42 -22.69
C HIS A 280 0.69 -1.27 -21.92
N LYS A 281 -0.61 -0.99 -22.03
CA LYS A 281 -1.72 -1.86 -21.56
C LYS A 281 -2.07 -2.97 -22.57
N ASN A 282 -1.27 -3.20 -23.62
CA ASN A 282 -1.59 -4.11 -24.74
C ASN A 282 -2.89 -3.76 -25.48
N GLN A 283 -3.25 -2.47 -25.57
CA GLN A 283 -4.43 -1.97 -26.28
C GLN A 283 -4.03 -1.13 -27.51
N PRO A 284 -3.33 -1.71 -28.52
CA PRO A 284 -2.69 -0.93 -29.58
C PRO A 284 -3.67 -0.18 -30.47
N PHE A 285 -4.89 -0.69 -30.65
CA PHE A 285 -5.95 0.01 -31.38
C PHE A 285 -6.36 1.32 -30.69
N ARG A 286 -6.59 1.30 -29.36
CA ARG A 286 -6.90 2.52 -28.59
C ARG A 286 -5.71 3.48 -28.55
N GLY A 287 -4.50 2.93 -28.42
CA GLY A 287 -3.25 3.69 -28.52
C GLY A 287 -3.17 4.49 -29.82
N GLY A 288 -3.32 3.80 -30.96
CA GLY A 288 -3.34 4.42 -32.28
C GLY A 288 -4.50 5.42 -32.46
N LEU A 289 -5.68 5.16 -31.90
CA LEU A 289 -6.83 6.06 -31.99
C LEU A 289 -6.57 7.40 -31.28
N TYR A 290 -6.10 7.39 -30.03
CA TYR A 290 -5.80 8.64 -29.31
C TYR A 290 -4.65 9.42 -29.97
N PHE A 291 -3.58 8.72 -30.36
CA PHE A 291 -2.44 9.33 -31.05
C PHE A 291 -2.80 9.94 -32.41
N SER A 292 -3.63 9.27 -33.21
CA SER A 292 -4.05 9.77 -34.53
C SER A 292 -5.01 10.96 -34.43
N LEU A 293 -6.02 10.88 -33.55
CA LEU A 293 -6.90 12.01 -33.23
C LEU A 293 -6.11 13.20 -32.68
N PHE A 294 -5.01 12.95 -31.96
CA PHE A 294 -4.11 14.02 -31.59
C PHE A 294 -3.41 14.66 -32.76
N ALA A 295 -2.60 13.89 -33.48
CA ALA A 295 -1.71 14.42 -34.50
C ALA A 295 -2.52 15.20 -35.55
N GLY A 296 -3.69 14.68 -35.93
CA GLY A 296 -4.65 15.39 -36.78
C GLY A 296 -5.09 16.75 -36.22
N SER A 297 -5.38 16.84 -34.91
CA SER A 297 -5.76 18.11 -34.26
C SER A 297 -4.62 19.15 -34.24
N LEU A 298 -3.35 18.75 -34.10
CA LEU A 298 -2.22 19.69 -34.26
C LEU A 298 -2.05 20.17 -35.69
N VAL A 299 -2.10 19.25 -36.66
CA VAL A 299 -1.97 19.58 -38.08
C VAL A 299 -3.07 20.57 -38.49
N TYR A 300 -4.30 20.35 -38.03
CA TYR A 300 -5.42 21.26 -38.25
C TYR A 300 -5.21 22.61 -37.55
N LEU A 301 -4.73 22.62 -36.30
CA LEU A 301 -4.43 23.87 -35.58
C LEU A 301 -3.36 24.71 -36.30
N ASN A 302 -2.31 24.07 -36.80
CA ASN A 302 -1.27 24.75 -37.57
C ASN A 302 -1.82 25.37 -38.87
N SER A 303 -2.69 24.63 -39.58
CA SER A 303 -3.42 25.17 -40.74
C SER A 303 -4.27 26.40 -40.39
N LYS A 304 -5.06 26.34 -39.30
CA LYS A 304 -5.88 27.47 -38.85
C LYS A 304 -5.05 28.66 -38.37
N LYS A 305 -3.90 28.44 -37.73
CA LYS A 305 -2.96 29.50 -37.35
C LYS A 305 -2.43 30.24 -38.58
N ASN A 306 -2.10 29.54 -39.66
CA ASN A 306 -1.65 30.15 -40.91
C ASN A 306 -2.76 31.00 -41.57
N VAL A 307 -4.00 30.50 -41.61
CA VAL A 307 -5.16 31.26 -42.11
C VAL A 307 -5.44 32.49 -41.25
N TYR A 308 -5.38 32.36 -39.92
CA TYR A 308 -5.51 33.49 -38.99
C TYR A 308 -4.45 34.56 -39.24
N ASN A 309 -3.17 34.17 -39.35
CA ASN A 309 -2.06 35.10 -39.62
C ASN A 309 -2.24 35.85 -40.95
N SER A 310 -2.68 35.16 -42.01
CA SER A 310 -2.97 35.76 -43.32
C SER A 310 -4.17 36.73 -43.27
N ASN A 311 -5.22 36.39 -42.53
CA ASN A 311 -6.37 37.28 -42.35
C ASN A 311 -5.99 38.50 -41.48
N TYR A 312 -5.14 38.31 -40.46
CA TYR A 312 -4.68 39.37 -39.58
C TYR A 312 -3.78 40.38 -40.30
N SER A 313 -2.83 39.91 -41.13
CA SER A 313 -2.01 40.82 -41.96
C SER A 313 -2.85 41.57 -42.98
N SER A 314 -3.86 40.92 -43.57
CA SER A 314 -4.80 41.56 -44.52
C SER A 314 -5.63 42.64 -43.83
N PHE A 315 -6.13 42.38 -42.62
CA PHE A 315 -6.83 43.38 -41.80
C PHE A 315 -5.93 44.55 -41.39
N GLU A 316 -4.70 44.30 -40.94
CA GLU A 316 -3.76 45.37 -40.58
C GLU A 316 -3.37 46.23 -41.80
N ASN A 317 -3.23 45.64 -42.98
CA ASN A 317 -3.00 46.39 -44.21
C ASN A 317 -4.23 47.24 -44.61
N ALA A 318 -5.43 46.67 -44.57
CA ALA A 318 -6.69 47.40 -44.83
C ALA A 318 -6.87 48.60 -43.86
N LYS A 319 -6.60 48.37 -42.58
CA LYS A 319 -6.63 49.37 -41.52
C LYS A 319 -5.62 50.49 -41.78
N LYS A 320 -4.36 50.18 -42.10
CA LYS A 320 -3.34 51.17 -42.46
C LYS A 320 -3.75 52.01 -43.67
N LEU A 321 -4.28 51.38 -44.72
CA LEU A 321 -4.79 52.07 -45.91
C LEU A 321 -5.94 53.04 -45.58
N SER A 322 -6.84 52.66 -44.66
CA SER A 322 -7.97 53.52 -44.23
C SER A 322 -7.59 54.78 -43.43
N TYR A 323 -6.34 54.88 -42.97
CA TYR A 323 -5.82 56.06 -42.24
C TYR A 323 -4.94 56.98 -43.10
N LEU A 324 -4.78 56.70 -44.40
CA LEU A 324 -3.96 57.56 -45.28
C LEU A 324 -4.68 58.89 -45.58
N PRO A 325 -4.02 60.06 -45.40
CA PRO A 325 -4.70 61.37 -45.38
C PRO A 325 -5.33 61.80 -46.71
N GLY A 326 -5.01 61.15 -47.83
CA GLY A 326 -5.66 61.38 -49.13
C GLY A 326 -6.97 60.61 -49.34
N SER A 327 -7.38 59.77 -48.40
CA SER A 327 -8.54 58.86 -48.56
C SER A 327 -9.84 59.36 -47.91
N ILE A 328 -9.86 60.57 -47.33
CA ILE A 328 -10.91 60.97 -46.37
C ILE A 328 -12.21 61.43 -47.05
N THR A 329 -12.18 61.85 -48.31
CA THR A 329 -13.35 62.45 -49.01
C THR A 329 -13.65 61.80 -50.37
N GLY A 330 -14.49 60.74 -50.37
CA GLY A 330 -15.05 60.16 -51.59
C GLY A 330 -15.44 58.68 -51.46
N VAL A 331 -16.08 58.13 -52.50
CA VAL A 331 -16.47 56.70 -52.61
C VAL A 331 -15.36 55.70 -52.23
N PRO A 332 -14.06 55.92 -52.53
CA PRO A 332 -12.98 55.01 -52.11
C PRO A 332 -12.84 54.83 -50.59
N SER A 333 -13.23 55.82 -49.77
CA SER A 333 -13.13 55.75 -48.31
C SER A 333 -14.10 54.71 -47.73
N ILE A 334 -15.34 54.72 -48.23
CA ILE A 334 -16.41 53.79 -47.88
C ILE A 334 -16.02 52.37 -48.30
N TYR A 335 -15.42 52.21 -49.49
CA TYR A 335 -14.92 50.91 -49.95
C TYR A 335 -13.83 50.35 -49.03
N LEU A 336 -12.82 51.15 -48.65
CA LEU A 336 -11.77 50.72 -47.73
C LEU A 336 -12.31 50.37 -46.33
N PHE A 337 -13.29 51.12 -45.83
CA PHE A 337 -13.95 50.82 -44.56
C PHE A 337 -14.72 49.48 -44.60
N LEU A 338 -15.51 49.25 -45.65
CA LEU A 338 -16.25 47.99 -45.85
C LEU A 338 -15.29 46.80 -46.00
N TYR A 339 -14.17 46.97 -46.72
CA TYR A 339 -13.13 45.96 -46.85
C TYR A 339 -12.42 45.66 -45.51
N ALA A 340 -12.19 46.69 -44.67
CA ALA A 340 -11.61 46.53 -43.35
C ALA A 340 -12.55 45.78 -42.39
N GLU A 341 -13.86 46.11 -42.34
CA GLU A 341 -14.81 45.38 -41.47
C GLU A 341 -15.07 43.94 -41.98
N SER A 342 -15.07 43.71 -43.29
CA SER A 342 -15.07 42.36 -43.87
C SER A 342 -13.85 41.55 -43.42
N SER A 343 -12.65 42.13 -43.54
CA SER A 343 -11.39 41.52 -43.08
C SER A 343 -11.41 41.24 -41.57
N ARG A 344 -11.97 42.16 -40.77
CA ARG A 344 -12.15 42.00 -39.33
C ARG A 344 -13.05 40.80 -38.99
N ASN A 345 -14.11 40.57 -39.76
CA ASN A 345 -14.99 39.42 -39.58
C ASN A 345 -14.30 38.09 -40.00
N SER A 346 -13.44 38.10 -41.01
CA SER A 346 -12.58 36.95 -41.35
C SER A 346 -11.57 36.61 -40.24
N VAL A 347 -10.97 37.62 -39.60
CA VAL A 347 -10.10 37.44 -38.42
C VAL A 347 -10.88 36.85 -37.24
N LYS A 348 -12.03 37.43 -36.87
CA LYS A 348 -12.90 36.90 -35.80
C LYS A 348 -13.30 35.43 -36.05
N THR A 349 -13.65 35.10 -37.29
CA THR A 349 -14.08 33.74 -37.67
C THR A 349 -12.92 32.75 -37.62
N SER A 350 -11.73 33.18 -38.04
CA SER A 350 -10.51 32.37 -37.99
C SER A 350 -10.01 32.15 -36.56
N SER A 351 -10.14 33.16 -35.68
CA SER A 351 -9.90 33.02 -34.24
C SER A 351 -10.81 31.96 -33.64
N ARG A 352 -12.14 32.11 -33.81
CA ARG A 352 -13.12 31.12 -33.30
C ARG A 352 -12.85 29.70 -33.79
N ALA A 353 -12.40 29.53 -35.03
CA ALA A 353 -12.03 28.22 -35.57
C ALA A 353 -10.73 27.65 -34.94
N ALA A 354 -9.74 28.50 -34.65
CA ALA A 354 -8.54 28.11 -33.91
C ALA A 354 -8.88 27.77 -32.45
N ASP A 355 -9.68 28.61 -31.78
CA ASP A 355 -10.15 28.41 -30.40
C ASP A 355 -10.91 27.08 -30.26
N ALA A 356 -11.86 26.81 -31.16
CA ALA A 356 -12.59 25.54 -31.21
C ALA A 356 -11.66 24.34 -31.48
N THR A 357 -10.62 24.52 -32.30
CA THR A 357 -9.61 23.48 -32.54
C THR A 357 -8.83 23.19 -31.26
N VAL A 358 -8.38 24.22 -30.53
CA VAL A 358 -7.72 24.06 -29.23
C VAL A 358 -8.67 23.38 -28.24
N THR A 359 -9.94 23.76 -28.16
CA THR A 359 -10.91 23.11 -27.25
C THR A 359 -11.11 21.62 -27.55
N LEU A 360 -11.39 21.26 -28.81
CA LEU A 360 -11.46 19.86 -29.24
C LEU A 360 -10.14 19.12 -28.93
N ALA A 361 -9.02 19.83 -29.11
CA ALA A 361 -7.72 19.29 -28.82
C ALA A 361 -7.63 18.90 -27.32
N LEU A 362 -7.83 19.83 -26.39
CA LEU A 362 -7.70 19.56 -24.95
C LEU A 362 -8.63 18.43 -24.48
N ALA A 363 -9.86 18.37 -25.03
CA ALA A 363 -10.83 17.33 -24.72
C ALA A 363 -10.31 15.91 -25.02
N ILE A 364 -9.67 15.69 -26.17
CA ILE A 364 -9.09 14.38 -26.55
C ILE A 364 -7.98 13.96 -25.57
N TYR A 365 -7.14 14.90 -25.10
CA TYR A 365 -6.09 14.59 -24.12
C TYR A 365 -6.64 14.16 -22.77
N LEU A 366 -7.61 14.92 -22.26
CA LEU A 366 -8.27 14.60 -20.99
C LEU A 366 -8.98 13.23 -21.09
N MET A 367 -9.67 12.94 -22.20
CA MET A 367 -10.29 11.63 -22.44
C MET A 367 -9.26 10.48 -22.47
N ASN A 368 -8.09 10.68 -23.08
CA ASN A 368 -7.00 9.69 -23.05
C ASN A 368 -6.47 9.44 -21.63
N VAL A 369 -6.29 10.51 -20.83
CA VAL A 369 -5.78 10.41 -19.45
C VAL A 369 -6.80 9.69 -18.55
N ILE A 370 -8.10 9.94 -18.78
CA ILE A 370 -9.20 9.25 -18.11
C ILE A 370 -9.28 7.78 -18.53
N ASP A 371 -9.23 7.44 -19.82
CA ASP A 371 -9.24 6.06 -20.32
C ASP A 371 -8.05 5.24 -19.75
N ALA A 372 -6.85 5.83 -19.73
CA ALA A 372 -5.66 5.20 -19.15
C ALA A 372 -5.79 4.89 -17.64
N TYR A 373 -6.60 5.66 -16.91
CA TYR A 373 -6.82 5.48 -15.46
C TYR A 373 -8.04 4.61 -15.13
N VAL A 374 -9.13 4.72 -15.88
CA VAL A 374 -10.45 4.16 -15.53
C VAL A 374 -10.73 2.81 -16.19
N ILE A 375 -10.23 2.58 -17.41
CA ILE A 375 -10.67 1.41 -18.19
C ILE A 375 -9.59 0.32 -18.21
N ASP A 376 -9.90 -0.76 -17.50
CA ASP A 376 -9.33 -2.10 -17.67
C ASP A 376 -10.39 -3.01 -18.29
N ILE A 377 -9.97 -3.89 -19.21
CA ILE A 377 -10.77 -5.02 -19.69
C ILE A 377 -10.04 -6.29 -19.21
N PRO A 378 -10.74 -7.32 -18.68
CA PRO A 378 -10.10 -8.61 -18.39
C PRO A 378 -9.43 -9.17 -19.65
N ASN A 379 -8.30 -9.88 -19.48
CA ASN A 379 -7.45 -10.40 -20.56
C ASN A 379 -8.09 -11.56 -21.36
N ASP A 380 -9.40 -11.74 -21.25
CA ASP A 380 -10.10 -13.00 -21.52
C ASP A 380 -10.78 -13.00 -22.91
N VAL A 381 -10.68 -11.90 -23.67
CA VAL A 381 -11.53 -11.62 -24.86
C VAL A 381 -10.72 -11.38 -26.15
N LEU A 382 -9.38 -11.45 -26.13
CA LEU A 382 -8.54 -11.29 -27.32
C LEU A 382 -7.46 -12.38 -27.42
N ILE A 383 -7.90 -13.61 -27.67
CA ILE A 383 -7.10 -14.63 -28.35
C ILE A 383 -7.88 -15.07 -29.58
N GLU A 384 -7.60 -14.44 -30.72
CA GLU A 384 -7.74 -15.09 -32.03
C GLU A 384 -6.44 -14.86 -32.83
N GLU A 385 -5.79 -15.99 -33.12
CA GLU A 385 -4.94 -16.35 -34.26
C GLU A 385 -3.60 -15.65 -34.58
N GLY A 386 -2.57 -16.50 -34.79
CA GLY A 386 -1.31 -16.24 -35.51
C GLY A 386 -0.18 -15.57 -34.72
N GLU A 387 1.09 -15.97 -34.80
CA GLU A 387 1.73 -17.15 -35.42
C GLU A 387 3.16 -17.30 -34.80
N GLN A 388 3.66 -18.52 -34.59
CA GLN A 388 5.09 -18.81 -34.33
C GLN A 388 5.74 -19.28 -35.65
N PRO A 389 7.06 -19.14 -35.91
CA PRO A 389 8.20 -19.16 -34.95
C PRO A 389 9.19 -17.98 -35.21
N SER A 390 10.48 -17.91 -34.81
CA SER A 390 11.48 -18.85 -34.26
C SER A 390 12.56 -18.12 -33.42
N SER A 391 13.48 -18.87 -32.81
CA SER A 391 14.46 -18.41 -31.79
C SER A 391 15.83 -17.93 -32.39
N PRO A 392 16.95 -17.70 -31.65
CA PRO A 392 17.71 -16.45 -31.80
C PRO A 392 19.18 -16.61 -32.23
N SER A 393 19.86 -15.48 -32.49
CA SER A 393 21.33 -15.39 -32.53
C SER A 393 21.88 -14.03 -32.09
N GLU A 394 22.46 -13.99 -30.88
CA GLU A 394 23.50 -13.05 -30.43
C GLU A 394 24.87 -13.43 -31.05
N PRO A 395 26.00 -12.73 -30.77
CA PRO A 395 26.20 -11.28 -30.65
C PRO A 395 27.48 -10.80 -31.40
N ALA A 396 27.68 -9.49 -31.58
CA ALA A 396 29.04 -8.91 -31.71
C ALA A 396 29.08 -7.42 -31.36
N SER A 397 30.14 -7.03 -30.67
CA SER A 397 30.55 -5.69 -30.22
C SER A 397 32.10 -5.68 -30.27
N PRO A 398 32.83 -4.57 -30.10
CA PRO A 398 32.55 -3.14 -30.27
C PRO A 398 33.49 -2.49 -31.33
N GLU A 399 33.35 -1.19 -31.64
CA GLU A 399 34.52 -0.33 -31.91
C GLU A 399 34.20 1.20 -31.80
N THR A 400 35.17 1.94 -31.27
CA THR A 400 35.31 3.42 -31.20
C THR A 400 36.82 3.72 -31.28
N PRO A 401 37.31 4.95 -31.58
CA PRO A 401 36.67 6.28 -31.59
C PRO A 401 36.76 6.94 -33.00
N SER A 402 36.71 8.25 -33.30
CA SER A 402 36.82 9.53 -32.56
C SER A 402 36.35 10.71 -33.43
N GLN A 403 35.79 11.78 -32.83
CA GLN A 403 35.72 13.16 -33.38
C GLN A 403 34.89 13.36 -34.70
N GLU A 404 34.16 14.45 -34.95
CA GLU A 404 34.11 15.79 -34.36
C GLU A 404 32.71 16.45 -34.48
N GLN A 405 32.43 17.45 -33.63
CA GLN A 405 31.50 18.60 -33.77
C GLN A 405 30.13 18.45 -34.49
N GLY A 406 29.04 18.67 -33.74
CA GLY A 406 27.70 18.96 -34.30
C GLY A 406 26.62 19.23 -33.25
N PHE A 407 26.27 20.49 -32.99
CA PHE A 407 25.11 20.86 -32.17
C PHE A 407 23.79 20.48 -32.86
N HIS A 408 22.82 19.90 -32.13
CA HIS A 408 21.49 20.51 -31.90
C HIS A 408 20.56 19.62 -31.02
N PHE A 409 19.51 20.23 -30.46
CA PHE A 409 18.72 19.72 -29.33
C PHE A 409 17.43 18.96 -29.71
N PHE A 410 17.20 17.82 -29.03
CA PHE A 410 15.96 17.29 -28.43
C PHE A 410 14.56 17.41 -29.12
N LEU A 411 13.93 16.22 -29.23
CA LEU A 411 12.56 15.82 -28.84
C LEU A 411 11.30 16.00 -29.73
N PHE A 412 10.45 14.98 -29.57
CA PHE A 412 8.99 14.92 -29.78
C PHE A 412 8.21 16.15 -29.24
N PRO A 413 6.96 16.32 -29.72
CA PRO A 413 5.88 16.73 -28.83
C PRO A 413 4.70 15.75 -28.80
N GLN A 414 4.54 15.15 -27.62
CA GLN A 414 3.35 15.13 -26.75
C GLN A 414 2.06 15.81 -27.23
N ASP A 415 0.93 15.35 -26.66
CA ASP A 415 -0.33 16.09 -26.66
C ASP A 415 -0.36 17.35 -25.78
N LYS A 416 -1.38 18.15 -26.09
CA LYS A 416 -2.14 19.14 -25.30
C LYS A 416 -2.05 19.08 -23.77
N PHE A 417 -2.52 20.17 -23.15
CA PHE A 417 -2.73 20.29 -21.71
C PHE A 417 -4.16 20.69 -21.30
N ALA A 418 -4.72 19.94 -20.33
CA ALA A 418 -5.50 20.50 -19.21
C ALA A 418 -6.89 21.14 -19.58
N THR A 419 -7.83 21.55 -18.71
CA THR A 419 -8.25 21.31 -17.30
C THR A 419 -9.75 21.81 -17.23
N PHE A 420 -10.58 21.75 -16.18
CA PHE A 420 -10.46 22.18 -14.77
C PHE A 420 -11.65 21.69 -13.90
N SER A 421 -11.71 22.17 -12.65
CA SER A 421 -12.44 21.74 -11.45
C SER A 421 -13.97 21.96 -11.33
N TYR A 422 -14.56 21.26 -10.33
CA TYR A 422 -15.95 21.30 -9.81
C TYR A 422 -16.28 22.47 -8.85
N PRO A 423 -17.58 22.67 -8.56
CA PRO A 423 -18.19 22.46 -7.21
C PRO A 423 -19.47 21.56 -7.25
N SER A 424 -20.13 21.09 -6.17
CA SER A 424 -19.78 20.96 -4.73
C SER A 424 -20.55 19.79 -4.02
N LEU A 425 -21.56 20.05 -3.16
CA LEU A 425 -22.22 19.09 -2.22
C LEU A 425 -23.73 19.36 -2.00
N SER A 426 -24.52 18.32 -1.67
CA SER A 426 -25.40 18.33 -0.46
C SER A 426 -26.17 17.02 -0.14
N THR A 427 -26.12 16.61 1.15
CA THR A 427 -27.17 15.98 2.01
C THR A 427 -27.65 14.51 1.91
N MET A 428 -27.73 13.88 3.11
CA MET A 428 -28.71 12.86 3.60
C MET A 428 -28.69 11.42 3.03
N LYS A 429 -29.13 10.34 3.74
CA LYS A 429 -29.25 10.01 5.19
C LYS A 429 -29.42 8.48 5.36
N ALA A 430 -29.00 7.94 6.50
CA ALA A 430 -29.39 6.68 7.16
C ALA A 430 -30.12 5.51 6.41
N GLY A 431 -29.45 4.34 6.36
CA GLY A 431 -29.92 3.11 7.04
C GLY A 431 -31.00 2.21 6.42
N ARG A 432 -30.59 1.03 5.92
CA ARG A 432 -31.08 -0.30 6.33
C ARG A 432 -30.33 -1.44 5.63
N SER A 433 -30.30 -2.61 6.25
CA SER A 433 -29.85 -3.87 5.66
C SER A 433 -30.91 -4.45 4.73
N MET A 434 -30.49 -4.96 3.57
CA MET A 434 -31.20 -6.04 2.86
C MET A 434 -30.19 -7.11 2.46
N GLU A 435 -30.55 -8.35 2.75
CA GLU A 435 -29.81 -9.56 2.43
C GLU A 435 -30.69 -10.36 1.45
N VAL A 436 -30.17 -10.68 0.26
CA VAL A 436 -30.76 -11.67 -0.63
C VAL A 436 -29.64 -12.45 -1.31
N SER A 437 -29.60 -13.75 -1.05
CA SER A 437 -28.71 -14.71 -1.71
C SER A 437 -29.29 -15.20 -3.04
N TYR A 438 -28.44 -15.57 -3.99
CA TYR A 438 -28.83 -16.54 -5.03
C TYR A 438 -27.83 -17.69 -5.13
N THR A 439 -28.39 -18.89 -5.17
CA THR A 439 -27.71 -20.16 -5.44
C THR A 439 -27.65 -20.37 -6.95
N TYR A 440 -26.56 -20.95 -7.46
CA TYR A 440 -26.59 -21.68 -8.73
C TYR A 440 -25.93 -23.05 -8.58
N ARG A 441 -26.47 -24.02 -9.31
CA ARG A 441 -26.13 -25.43 -9.25
C ARG A 441 -26.00 -25.92 -10.70
N PHE A 442 -24.80 -26.44 -11.01
CA PHE A 442 -24.30 -26.82 -12.34
C PHE A 442 -23.98 -25.63 -13.25
#